data_AF-A0A931Y2J3-F1
#
_entry.id   AF-A0A931Y2J3-F1
#
_cell.length_a   1.000
_cell.length_b   1.000
_cell.length_c   1.000
_cell.angle_alpha   90.00
_cell.angle_beta   90.00
_cell.angle_gamma   90.00
#
_symmetry.space_group_name_H-M   'P 1'
#
loop_
_entity.id
_entity.type
_entity.pdbx_description
1 polymer ?
#
loop_
_entity_poly.entity_id
_entity_poly.type
_entity_poly.pdbx_seq_one_letter_code
_entity_poly.pdbx_strand_id
1 'polypeptide(L)'
;MRIPEWEPPEELDIRELDDGVLLFLDVPFDSDQDELLDAVEAAIGDFLYEQDDDRGVFFFPDATEPEGVETYDGVIAAVAEAGKWASLDAPAGVTPEALLGNADALMGQLFEAMGAGSADDIVRAMRDGDQDALKLAQIRMAGALERAVQAPAEDEEPEKPKK
;
A
#
# COMPACT_ATOMS: atom_id res chain seq x y z
N MET A 1 -3.16 18.86 -0.13
CA MET A 1 -2.53 18.77 1.20
C MET A 1 -1.16 19.43 1.10
N ARG A 2 -0.86 20.49 1.88
CA ARG A 2 0.52 21.04 1.93
C ARG A 2 1.25 20.41 3.09
N ILE A 3 2.31 19.65 2.82
CA ILE A 3 3.15 19.05 3.85
C ILE A 3 4.11 20.14 4.35
N PRO A 4 3.93 20.71 5.55
CA PRO A 4 4.57 21.98 5.91
C PRO A 4 6.09 21.90 6.15
N GLU A 5 6.66 20.69 6.25
CA GLU A 5 8.04 20.47 6.71
C GLU A 5 8.77 19.32 5.98
N TRP A 6 8.21 18.78 4.88
CA TRP A 6 8.89 17.75 4.10
C TRP A 6 9.73 18.39 2.98
N GLU A 7 11.05 18.19 3.03
CA GLU A 7 11.97 18.55 1.96
C GLU A 7 12.26 17.29 1.12
N PRO A 8 11.92 17.28 -0.17
CA PRO A 8 12.20 16.13 -1.01
C PRO A 8 13.70 15.95 -1.23
N PRO A 9 14.18 14.71 -1.39
CA PRO A 9 15.58 14.48 -1.78
C PRO A 9 15.87 15.14 -3.13
N GLU A 10 17.10 15.65 -3.32
CA GLU A 10 17.49 16.45 -4.51
C GLU A 10 17.26 15.75 -5.86
N GLU A 11 17.10 14.42 -5.85
CA GLU A 11 16.94 13.57 -7.04
C GLU A 11 15.46 13.27 -7.37
N LEU A 12 14.51 13.63 -6.50
CA LEU A 12 13.08 13.35 -6.69
C LEU A 12 12.42 14.54 -7.38
N ASP A 13 11.93 14.31 -8.60
CA ASP A 13 11.15 15.31 -9.33
C ASP A 13 9.69 15.26 -8.84
N ILE A 14 9.15 16.44 -8.55
CA ILE A 14 7.86 16.63 -7.90
C ILE A 14 7.12 17.79 -8.54
N ARG A 15 5.85 17.57 -8.83
CA ARG A 15 4.93 18.64 -9.20
C ARG A 15 3.84 18.79 -8.16
N GLU A 16 3.80 19.94 -7.50
CA GLU A 16 2.70 20.30 -6.60
C GLU A 16 1.40 20.49 -7.39
N LEU A 17 0.31 19.97 -6.84
CA LEU A 17 -1.06 20.29 -7.24
C LEU A 17 -1.70 21.14 -6.12
N ASP A 18 -2.85 21.73 -6.39
CA ASP A 18 -3.60 22.52 -5.41
C ASP A 18 -4.02 21.69 -4.19
N ASP A 19 -4.34 20.42 -4.41
CA ASP A 19 -4.88 19.48 -3.42
C ASP A 19 -4.03 18.20 -3.26
N GLY A 20 -2.98 17.99 -4.07
CA GLY A 20 -2.15 16.78 -4.04
C GLY A 20 -0.74 17.01 -4.55
N VAL A 21 -0.04 15.92 -4.84
CA VAL A 21 1.34 15.92 -5.35
C VAL A 21 1.49 14.86 -6.42
N LEU A 22 2.22 15.17 -7.50
CA LEU A 22 2.72 14.18 -8.45
C LEU A 22 4.19 13.89 -8.15
N LEU A 23 4.51 12.61 -8.07
CA LEU A 23 5.86 12.11 -7.88
C LEU A 23 6.32 11.45 -9.18
N PHE A 24 7.50 11.83 -9.65
CA PHE A 24 8.13 11.17 -10.80
C PHE A 24 9.14 10.14 -10.29
N LEU A 25 8.86 8.87 -10.54
CA LEU A 25 9.66 7.74 -10.07
C LEU A 25 10.53 7.22 -11.21
N ASP A 26 11.77 6.84 -10.90
CA ASP A 26 12.67 6.15 -11.84
C ASP A 26 12.43 4.62 -11.81
N VAL A 27 11.16 4.22 -11.86
CA VAL A 27 10.71 2.83 -11.85
C VAL A 27 9.78 2.58 -13.05
N PRO A 28 9.96 1.49 -13.81
CA PRO A 28 9.09 1.19 -14.95
C PRO A 28 7.62 1.05 -14.54
N PHE A 29 6.71 1.61 -15.33
CA PHE A 29 5.27 1.54 -15.04
C PHE A 29 4.70 0.11 -15.09
N ASP A 30 5.33 -0.81 -15.84
CA ASP A 30 4.94 -2.22 -15.93
C ASP A 30 5.44 -3.09 -14.76
N SER A 31 6.20 -2.50 -13.82
CA SER A 31 6.58 -3.14 -12.56
C SER A 31 5.34 -3.54 -11.76
N ASP A 32 5.50 -4.52 -10.87
CA ASP A 32 4.42 -4.93 -9.99
C ASP A 32 4.04 -3.83 -8.99
N GLN A 33 2.89 -4.03 -8.34
CA GLN A 33 2.32 -3.04 -7.44
C GLN A 33 3.21 -2.82 -6.21
N ASP A 34 3.84 -3.88 -5.70
CA ASP A 34 4.66 -3.82 -4.49
C ASP A 34 5.94 -3.03 -4.78
N GLU A 35 6.60 -3.26 -5.92
CA GLU A 35 7.79 -2.51 -6.34
C GLU A 35 7.50 -1.00 -6.50
N LEU A 36 6.33 -0.65 -7.05
CA LEU A 36 5.92 0.74 -7.18
C LEU A 36 5.61 1.40 -5.84
N LEU A 37 4.94 0.69 -4.94
CA LEU A 37 4.67 1.19 -3.59
C LEU A 37 5.95 1.34 -2.78
N ASP A 38 6.88 0.38 -2.86
CA ASP A 38 8.20 0.46 -2.24
C ASP A 38 8.98 1.67 -2.76
N ALA A 39 8.88 2.00 -4.05
CA ALA A 39 9.50 3.19 -4.63
C ALA A 39 8.89 4.50 -4.08
N VAL A 40 7.58 4.55 -3.88
CA VAL A 40 6.92 5.70 -3.24
C VAL A 40 7.29 5.78 -1.76
N GLU A 41 7.28 4.66 -1.03
CA GLU A 41 7.70 4.58 0.37
C GLU A 41 9.17 5.01 0.53
N ALA A 42 10.06 4.64 -0.39
CA ALA A 42 11.44 5.10 -0.40
C ALA A 42 11.55 6.63 -0.65
N ALA A 43 10.64 7.19 -1.45
CA ALA A 43 10.64 8.60 -1.83
C ALA A 43 10.08 9.51 -0.71
N ILE A 44 8.93 9.16 -0.14
CA ILE A 44 8.18 10.01 0.79
C ILE A 44 8.07 9.44 2.20
N GLY A 45 8.53 8.21 2.43
CA GLY A 45 8.50 7.55 3.73
C GLY A 45 7.09 7.40 4.28
N ASP A 46 6.98 7.59 5.60
CA ASP A 46 5.74 7.40 6.35
C ASP A 46 4.60 8.34 5.92
N PHE A 47 4.90 9.45 5.21
CA PHE A 47 3.87 10.36 4.67
C PHE A 47 2.90 9.68 3.71
N LEU A 48 3.33 8.58 3.07
CA LEU A 48 2.46 7.76 2.24
C LEU A 48 1.19 7.30 2.97
N TYR A 49 1.31 7.02 4.27
CA TYR A 49 0.22 6.51 5.09
C TYR A 49 -0.62 7.61 5.76
N GLU A 50 -0.26 8.90 5.56
CA GLU A 50 -1.02 10.04 6.08
C GLU A 50 -2.10 10.53 5.11
N GLN A 51 -2.22 9.94 3.91
CA GLN A 51 -3.25 10.32 2.94
C GLN A 51 -4.66 9.93 3.39
N ASP A 52 -5.64 10.76 3.02
CA ASP A 52 -7.07 10.54 3.32
C ASP A 52 -7.84 9.81 2.18
N ASP A 53 -7.14 9.29 1.16
CA ASP A 53 -7.76 8.60 0.02
C ASP A 53 -7.78 7.07 0.24
N ASP A 54 -8.98 6.50 0.35
CA ASP A 54 -9.22 5.07 0.55
C ASP A 54 -8.84 4.20 -0.65
N ARG A 55 -8.69 4.81 -1.83
CA ARG A 55 -8.27 4.10 -3.06
C ARG A 55 -6.77 3.85 -3.10
N GLY A 56 -5.99 4.58 -2.31
CA GLY A 56 -4.53 4.50 -2.26
C GLY A 56 -3.83 5.36 -3.32
N VAL A 57 -2.72 4.88 -3.86
CA VAL A 57 -1.87 5.63 -4.80
C VAL A 57 -2.28 5.34 -6.24
N PHE A 58 -2.39 6.39 -7.04
CA PHE A 58 -2.63 6.26 -8.49
C PHE A 58 -1.32 6.41 -9.27
N PHE A 59 -0.97 5.40 -10.04
CA PHE A 59 0.19 5.40 -10.93
C PHE A 59 -0.25 5.53 -12.38
N PHE A 60 0.49 6.29 -13.18
CA PHE A 60 0.25 6.40 -14.63
C PHE A 60 1.58 6.50 -15.39
N PRO A 61 1.63 6.09 -16.67
CA PRO A 61 2.86 6.14 -17.45
C PRO A 61 3.25 7.57 -17.79
N ASP A 62 4.55 7.83 -17.85
CA ASP A 62 5.17 9.10 -18.25
C ASP A 62 4.63 9.64 -19.58
N ALA A 63 4.37 8.76 -20.55
CA ALA A 63 3.79 9.10 -21.85
C ALA A 63 2.40 9.77 -21.78
N THR A 64 1.75 9.73 -20.61
CA THR A 64 0.42 10.32 -20.37
C THR A 64 0.46 11.55 -19.48
N GLU A 65 1.63 12.16 -19.27
CA GLU A 65 1.79 13.34 -18.41
C GLU A 65 0.74 14.42 -18.73
N PRO A 66 -0.14 14.75 -17.77
CA PRO A 66 -1.26 15.64 -18.05
C PRO A 66 -0.84 17.10 -17.92
N GLU A 67 -1.03 17.86 -19.01
CA GLU A 67 -0.72 19.29 -19.10
C GLU A 67 -1.89 20.16 -18.61
N GLY A 68 -1.58 21.24 -17.88
CA GLY A 68 -2.56 22.26 -17.51
C GLY A 68 -3.61 21.81 -16.47
N VAL A 69 -3.38 20.69 -15.78
CA VAL A 69 -4.19 20.25 -14.63
C VAL A 69 -3.49 20.57 -13.32
N GLU A 70 -4.24 21.22 -12.44
CA GLU A 70 -3.76 21.73 -11.14
C GLU A 70 -4.37 20.95 -9.97
N THR A 71 -5.30 20.03 -10.20
CA THR A 71 -5.95 19.22 -9.15
C THR A 71 -5.77 17.74 -9.37
N TYR A 72 -5.79 16.99 -8.27
CA TYR A 72 -5.71 15.53 -8.25
C TYR A 72 -6.82 14.88 -9.07
N ASP A 73 -8.06 15.30 -8.87
CA ASP A 73 -9.20 14.84 -9.68
C ASP A 73 -9.04 15.18 -11.16
N GLY A 74 -8.42 16.33 -11.46
CA GLY A 74 -8.11 16.75 -12.83
C GLY A 74 -7.10 15.82 -13.50
N VAL A 75 -6.06 15.42 -12.76
CA VAL A 75 -5.09 14.40 -13.20
C VAL A 75 -5.81 13.08 -13.46
N ILE A 76 -6.56 12.55 -12.50
CA ILE A 76 -7.27 11.27 -12.67
C ILE A 76 -8.19 11.34 -13.90
N ALA A 77 -8.96 12.41 -14.06
CA ALA A 77 -9.84 12.55 -15.22
C ALA A 77 -9.08 12.57 -16.57
N ALA A 78 -7.85 13.10 -16.58
CA ALA A 78 -7.01 13.16 -17.78
C ALA A 78 -6.36 11.81 -18.13
N VAL A 79 -5.99 11.01 -17.12
CA VAL A 79 -5.19 9.77 -17.32
C VAL A 79 -5.89 8.47 -16.91
N ALA A 80 -7.14 8.53 -16.46
CA ALA A 80 -7.87 7.43 -15.82
C ALA A 80 -7.80 6.08 -16.56
N GLU A 81 -7.83 6.07 -17.89
CA GLU A 81 -7.82 4.83 -18.67
C GLU A 81 -6.43 4.18 -18.79
N ALA A 82 -5.36 4.94 -18.53
CA ALA A 82 -3.97 4.50 -18.71
C ALA A 82 -3.26 4.15 -17.39
N GLY A 83 -3.81 4.57 -16.26
CA GLY A 83 -3.21 4.34 -14.95
C GLY A 83 -3.71 3.11 -14.21
N LYS A 84 -3.12 2.86 -13.04
CA LYS A 84 -3.47 1.78 -12.12
C LYS A 84 -3.49 2.28 -10.68
N TRP A 85 -4.40 1.74 -9.89
CA TRP A 85 -4.49 2.00 -8.46
C TRP A 85 -3.68 0.97 -7.68
N ALA A 86 -2.99 1.43 -6.66
CA ALA A 86 -2.36 0.59 -5.65
C ALA A 86 -2.96 0.92 -4.28
N SER A 87 -3.66 -0.06 -3.70
CA SER A 87 -4.18 0.07 -2.34
C SER A 87 -3.03 -0.02 -1.33
N LEU A 88 -3.10 0.81 -0.27
CA LEU A 88 -2.19 0.75 0.88
C LEU A 88 -2.67 -0.21 1.97
N ASP A 89 -3.87 -0.76 1.82
CA ASP A 89 -4.37 -1.77 2.74
C ASP A 89 -3.70 -3.11 2.50
N ALA A 90 -3.37 -3.80 3.60
CA ALA A 90 -2.88 -5.16 3.53
C ALA A 90 -3.89 -6.03 2.75
N PRO A 91 -3.42 -6.98 1.93
CA PRO A 91 -4.30 -7.77 1.07
C PRO A 91 -5.45 -8.38 1.88
N ALA A 92 -6.68 -8.14 1.43
CA ALA A 92 -7.90 -8.61 2.05
C ALA A 92 -7.82 -10.13 2.27
N GLY A 93 -7.63 -10.56 3.52
CA GLY A 93 -7.41 -11.97 3.86
C GLY A 93 -6.97 -12.23 5.29
N VAL A 94 -6.48 -11.22 6.02
CA VAL A 94 -6.12 -11.35 7.43
C VAL A 94 -7.29 -10.86 8.30
N THR A 95 -8.25 -11.73 8.58
CA THR A 95 -9.29 -11.42 9.58
C THR A 95 -8.79 -11.70 10.99
N PRO A 96 -9.23 -10.97 12.02
CA PRO A 96 -8.94 -11.29 13.42
C PRO A 96 -9.34 -12.73 13.81
N GLU A 97 -10.41 -13.28 13.23
CA GLU A 97 -10.79 -14.69 13.44
C GLU A 97 -9.79 -15.69 12.87
N ALA A 98 -9.11 -15.36 11.76
CA ALA A 98 -8.04 -16.18 11.21
C ALA A 98 -6.81 -16.25 12.15
N LEU A 99 -6.51 -15.14 12.85
CA LEU A 99 -5.43 -15.03 13.82
C LEU A 99 -5.67 -15.84 15.11
N LEU A 100 -6.94 -16.01 15.51
CA LEU A 100 -7.29 -16.64 16.79
C LEU A 100 -7.71 -18.12 16.69
N GLY A 101 -8.05 -18.61 15.49
CA GLY A 101 -8.76 -19.90 15.35
C GLY A 101 -7.94 -21.12 14.96
N ASN A 102 -6.87 -20.99 14.18
CA ASN A 102 -6.12 -22.14 13.66
C ASN A 102 -4.70 -21.73 13.25
N ALA A 103 -3.68 -22.21 13.96
CA ALA A 103 -2.28 -21.92 13.62
C ALA A 103 -1.89 -22.33 12.18
N ASP A 104 -2.49 -23.41 11.65
CA ASP A 104 -2.30 -23.84 10.26
C ASP A 104 -3.02 -22.93 9.23
N ALA A 105 -4.19 -22.39 9.58
CA ALA A 105 -4.91 -21.45 8.70
C ALA A 105 -4.26 -20.07 8.70
N LEU A 106 -3.80 -19.63 9.88
CA LEU A 106 -2.98 -18.43 10.02
C LEU A 106 -1.70 -18.57 9.19
N MET A 107 -1.00 -19.70 9.26
CA MET A 107 0.19 -19.92 8.42
C MET A 107 -0.16 -19.91 6.93
N GLY A 108 -1.23 -20.59 6.51
CA GLY A 108 -1.66 -20.59 5.11
C GLY A 108 -1.99 -19.20 4.59
N GLN A 109 -2.74 -18.41 5.37
CA GLN A 109 -3.13 -17.05 4.99
C GLN A 109 -2.01 -16.02 5.16
N LEU A 110 -1.09 -16.24 6.11
CA LEU A 110 0.13 -15.45 6.20
C LEU A 110 1.00 -15.68 4.97
N PHE A 111 1.12 -16.93 4.50
CA PHE A 111 1.81 -17.27 3.25
C PHE A 111 1.12 -16.69 2.00
N GLU A 112 -0.21 -16.63 2.00
CA GLU A 112 -0.99 -16.09 0.89
C GLU A 112 -0.95 -14.54 0.87
N ALA A 113 -1.04 -13.90 2.03
CA ALA A 113 -0.96 -12.44 2.21
C ALA A 113 0.47 -11.89 2.07
N MET A 114 1.50 -12.71 2.33
CA MET A 114 2.89 -12.35 2.13
C MET A 114 3.37 -12.51 0.68
N GLY A 115 2.55 -13.11 -0.19
CA GLY A 115 2.96 -13.48 -1.54
C GLY A 115 4.08 -14.53 -1.54
N ALA A 116 4.25 -15.25 -2.65
CA ALA A 116 5.33 -16.23 -2.78
C ALA A 116 6.75 -15.62 -2.64
N GLY A 117 6.89 -14.29 -2.67
CA GLY A 117 8.15 -13.57 -2.49
C GLY A 117 8.56 -13.35 -1.02
N SER A 118 7.68 -12.83 -0.16
CA SER A 118 8.12 -12.38 1.18
C SER A 118 8.47 -13.52 2.13
N ALA A 119 7.96 -14.74 1.90
CA ALA A 119 8.36 -15.90 2.70
C ALA A 119 9.84 -16.28 2.45
N ASP A 120 10.29 -16.25 1.20
CA ASP A 120 11.69 -16.47 0.85
C ASP A 120 12.59 -15.33 1.36
N ASP A 121 12.11 -14.09 1.36
CA ASP A 121 12.87 -12.94 1.88
C ASP A 121 12.98 -12.94 3.40
N ILE A 122 11.94 -13.35 4.15
CA ILE A 122 12.02 -13.53 5.60
C ILE A 122 12.95 -14.69 5.96
N VAL A 123 12.88 -15.81 5.21
CA VAL A 123 13.79 -16.95 5.39
C VAL A 123 15.23 -16.56 5.07
N ARG A 124 15.43 -15.73 4.04
CA ARG A 124 16.74 -15.19 3.67
C ARG A 124 17.27 -14.22 4.71
N ALA A 125 16.46 -13.28 5.20
CA ALA A 125 16.83 -12.35 6.27
C ALA A 125 17.16 -13.08 7.58
N MET A 126 16.39 -14.12 7.95
CA MET A 126 16.70 -14.98 9.10
C MET A 126 18.00 -15.77 8.91
N ARG A 127 18.27 -16.23 7.69
CA ARG A 127 19.49 -16.98 7.35
C ARG A 127 20.74 -16.09 7.32
N ASP A 128 20.60 -14.87 6.81
CA ASP A 128 21.67 -13.89 6.67
C ASP A 128 21.87 -13.06 7.96
N GLY A 129 20.97 -13.20 8.94
CA GLY A 129 21.05 -12.57 10.25
C GLY A 129 20.74 -11.07 10.23
N ASP A 130 20.02 -10.61 9.21
CA ASP A 130 19.70 -9.19 9.02
C ASP A 130 18.61 -8.74 10.01
N GLN A 131 19.06 -8.10 11.09
CA GLN A 131 18.21 -7.64 12.19
C GLN A 131 17.30 -6.46 11.79
N ASP A 132 17.68 -5.68 10.77
CA ASP A 132 16.92 -4.50 10.37
C ASP A 132 15.75 -4.92 9.47
N ALA A 133 15.96 -5.87 8.56
CA ALA A 133 14.89 -6.51 7.81
C ALA A 133 13.86 -7.20 8.72
N LEU A 134 14.33 -7.86 9.80
CA LEU A 134 13.45 -8.50 10.78
C LEU A 134 12.62 -7.50 11.60
N LYS A 135 13.18 -6.33 11.94
CA LYS A 135 12.43 -5.26 12.61
C LYS A 135 11.40 -4.64 11.71
N LEU A 136 11.73 -4.40 10.44
CA LEU A 136 10.79 -3.85 9.46
C LEU A 136 9.60 -4.80 9.27
N ALA A 137 9.87 -6.10 9.16
CA ALA A 137 8.84 -7.14 9.12
C ALA A 137 7.99 -7.16 10.40
N GLN A 138 8.59 -6.99 11.59
CA GLN A 138 7.84 -6.86 12.85
C GLN A 138 6.94 -5.63 12.91
N ILE A 139 7.42 -4.48 12.41
CA ILE A 139 6.65 -3.23 12.38
C ILE A 139 5.45 -3.38 11.43
N ARG A 140 5.67 -3.90 10.22
CA ARG A 140 4.59 -4.17 9.25
C ARG A 140 3.57 -5.16 9.82
N MET A 141 4.03 -6.20 10.52
CA MET A 141 3.15 -7.17 11.17
C MET A 141 2.35 -6.56 12.33
N ALA A 142 2.97 -5.72 13.16
CA ALA A 142 2.30 -5.01 14.25
C ALA A 142 1.22 -4.04 13.73
N GLY A 143 1.52 -3.28 12.67
CA GLY A 143 0.56 -2.37 12.05
C GLY A 143 -0.62 -3.08 11.38
N ALA A 144 -0.37 -4.25 10.77
CA ALA A 144 -1.44 -5.08 10.23
C ALA A 144 -2.34 -5.67 11.34
N LEU A 145 -1.76 -6.08 12.47
CA LEU A 145 -2.49 -6.57 13.64
C LEU A 145 -3.35 -5.49 14.30
N GLU A 146 -2.83 -4.28 14.45
CA GLU A 146 -3.57 -3.17 15.06
C GLU A 146 -4.79 -2.77 14.21
N ARG A 147 -4.61 -2.71 12.87
CA ARG A 147 -5.71 -2.50 11.92
C ARG A 147 -6.75 -3.61 11.96
N ALA A 148 -6.33 -4.87 12.03
CA ALA A 148 -7.24 -5.99 12.16
C ALA A 148 -8.08 -5.90 13.45
N VAL A 149 -7.48 -5.49 14.57
CA VAL A 149 -8.19 -5.34 15.86
C VAL A 149 -9.18 -4.16 15.88
N GLN A 150 -8.94 -3.12 15.08
CA GLN A 150 -9.81 -1.93 15.01
C GLN A 150 -10.91 -2.02 13.94
N ALA A 151 -10.89 -3.02 13.07
CA ALA A 151 -11.98 -3.26 12.13
C ALA A 151 -13.28 -3.60 12.89
N PRO A 152 -14.38 -2.83 12.72
CA PRO A 152 -15.67 -3.19 13.30
C PRO A 152 -16.13 -4.52 12.70
N ALA A 153 -16.52 -5.47 13.55
CA ALA A 153 -17.18 -6.70 13.11
C ALA A 153 -18.43 -6.30 12.32
N GLU A 154 -18.46 -6.56 11.03
CA GLU A 154 -19.65 -6.36 10.22
C GLU A 154 -20.79 -7.20 10.82
N ASP A 155 -21.85 -6.51 11.24
CA ASP A 155 -23.05 -7.09 11.85
C ASP A 155 -23.59 -8.25 11.01
N GLU A 156 -23.62 -9.44 11.60
CA GLU A 156 -24.52 -10.52 11.19
C GLU A 156 -25.97 -10.00 11.22
N GLU A 157 -26.64 -9.94 10.07
CA GLU A 157 -28.10 -9.90 10.02
C GLU A 157 -28.71 -10.92 9.04
N PRO A 158 -29.92 -11.43 9.34
CA PRO A 158 -30.16 -12.86 9.46
C PRO A 158 -31.24 -13.41 8.50
N GLU A 159 -31.35 -14.74 8.49
CA GLU A 159 -32.49 -15.59 8.07
C GLU A 159 -33.39 -15.13 6.89
N LYS A 160 -33.23 -15.81 5.75
CA LYS A 160 -34.31 -15.91 4.74
C LYS A 160 -35.40 -16.88 5.25
N PRO A 161 -36.69 -16.53 5.16
CA PRO A 161 -37.77 -17.40 5.62
C PRO A 161 -37.91 -18.63 4.72
N LYS A 162 -38.15 -19.78 5.36
CA LYS A 162 -38.45 -21.07 4.71
C LYS A 162 -39.74 -20.96 3.90
N LYS A 163 -39.70 -21.50 2.68
CA LYS A 163 -40.87 -21.71 1.80
C LYS A 163 -41.82 -22.75 2.37
#